data_AF-A0A6P3Y5V2-F1
#
_entry.id   AF-A0A6P3Y5V2-F1
#
_cell.length_a   1.000
_cell.length_b   1.000
_cell.length_c   1.000
_cell.angle_alpha   90.00
_cell.angle_beta   90.00
_cell.angle_gamma   90.00
#
_symmetry.space_group_name_H-M   'P 1'
#
loop_
_entity.id
_entity.type
_entity.pdbx_description
1 polymer ?
#
loop_
_entity_poly.entity_id
_entity_poly.type
_entity_poly.pdbx_seq_one_letter_code
_entity_poly.pdbx_strand_id
1 'polypeptide(L)'
;MRSTQCMCDGFFAGTALLRCNEGTFRVRKIYGDGNCMFRAISYILWRNEEEHRSLRAMVVQHIMDNWREYGSFVMAEWNISDRQAYFDYMGLVGTFACELECTVATKLHRMNLSIYRELAGRYELKLIFHNRVHANCETARLLFTGSSENGHYDVLLPDYQALI
;
A
#
# COMPACT_ATOMS: atom_id res chain seq x y z
N MET A 1 30.11 -21.53 -2.55
CA MET A 1 29.42 -22.31 -1.49
C MET A 1 29.23 -21.36 -0.31
N ARG A 2 28.04 -20.97 0.14
CA ARG A 2 26.70 -21.56 0.05
C ARG A 2 25.66 -20.45 -0.21
N SER A 3 24.72 -20.79 -1.10
CA SER A 3 23.46 -20.11 -1.33
C SER A 3 22.61 -20.10 -0.05
N THR A 4 22.12 -18.94 0.38
CA THR A 4 20.98 -18.81 1.28
C THR A 4 19.72 -18.64 0.45
N GLN A 5 19.28 -19.76 -0.10
CA GLN A 5 17.93 -19.97 -0.57
C GLN A 5 17.03 -19.98 0.68
N CYS A 6 16.47 -18.83 1.05
CA CYS A 6 15.43 -18.80 2.06
C CYS A 6 14.15 -19.35 1.42
N MET A 7 13.59 -20.34 2.07
CA MET A 7 12.65 -21.30 1.55
C MET A 7 11.40 -20.62 1.02
N CYS A 8 11.10 -20.88 -0.25
CA CYS A 8 9.76 -20.84 -0.79
C CYS A 8 8.94 -21.92 -0.08
N ASP A 9 8.36 -21.58 1.07
CA ASP A 9 7.36 -22.41 1.72
C ASP A 9 6.08 -22.37 0.88
N GLY A 10 5.88 -23.45 0.15
CA GLY A 10 4.59 -23.82 -0.40
C GLY A 10 3.61 -24.02 0.74
N PHE A 11 2.79 -23.00 0.98
CA PHE A 11 1.59 -23.11 1.79
C PHE A 11 0.44 -22.41 1.04
N PHE A 12 -0.22 -23.15 0.14
CA PHE A 12 -1.59 -22.82 -0.30
C PHE A 12 -2.57 -23.15 0.85
N ALA A 13 -2.38 -22.57 2.03
CA ALA A 13 -3.41 -22.56 3.07
C ALA A 13 -4.24 -21.30 2.91
N GLY A 14 -5.55 -21.47 3.06
CA GLY A 14 -6.58 -20.47 2.75
C GLY A 14 -6.17 -19.05 3.13
N THR A 15 -6.34 -18.12 2.18
CA THR A 15 -6.21 -16.68 2.42
C THR A 15 -6.90 -16.33 3.72
N ALA A 16 -6.16 -15.80 4.71
CA ALA A 16 -6.75 -15.37 5.97
C ALA A 16 -7.96 -14.47 5.70
N LEU A 17 -9.11 -14.85 6.27
CA LEU A 17 -10.33 -14.04 6.22
C LEU A 17 -10.29 -13.09 7.41
N LEU A 18 -10.26 -11.80 7.12
CA LEU A 18 -10.24 -10.75 8.12
C LEU A 18 -11.53 -9.93 8.01
N ARG A 19 -12.11 -9.54 9.14
CA ARG A 19 -13.41 -8.84 9.17
C ARG A 19 -13.33 -7.50 9.88
N CYS A 20 -14.17 -6.56 9.45
CA CYS A 20 -14.54 -5.38 10.22
C CYS A 20 -16.01 -5.03 9.96
N ASN A 21 -16.47 -3.89 10.46
CA ASN A 21 -17.83 -3.43 10.27
C ASN A 21 -18.21 -3.19 8.80
N GLU A 22 -17.23 -3.05 7.90
CA GLU A 22 -17.47 -2.91 6.45
C GLU A 22 -17.65 -4.25 5.73
N GLY A 23 -17.32 -5.37 6.37
CA GLY A 23 -17.45 -6.71 5.78
C GLY A 23 -16.25 -7.61 6.05
N THR A 24 -16.20 -8.71 5.29
CA THR A 24 -15.14 -9.72 5.35
C THR A 24 -14.25 -9.59 4.12
N PHE A 25 -12.95 -9.75 4.31
CA PHE A 25 -11.94 -9.57 3.27
C PHE A 25 -10.98 -10.74 3.24
N ARG A 26 -10.60 -11.15 2.03
CA ARG A 26 -9.46 -12.04 1.79
C ARG A 26 -8.18 -11.22 1.64
N VAL A 27 -7.11 -11.67 2.28
CA VAL A 27 -5.78 -11.09 2.09
C VAL A 27 -5.16 -11.63 0.80
N ARG A 28 -4.89 -10.75 -0.16
CA ARG A 28 -4.03 -11.01 -1.32
C ARG A 28 -2.61 -10.58 -0.97
N LYS A 29 -1.73 -11.57 -0.86
CA LYS A 29 -0.31 -11.37 -0.56
C LYS A 29 0.39 -10.60 -1.68
N ILE A 30 1.25 -9.64 -1.34
CA ILE A 30 2.02 -8.85 -2.30
C ILE A 30 3.50 -9.20 -2.18
N TYR A 31 4.26 -9.09 -3.28
CA TYR A 31 5.68 -9.39 -3.23
C TYR A 31 6.45 -8.39 -2.35
N GLY A 32 7.25 -8.90 -1.40
CA GLY A 32 7.97 -8.11 -0.41
C GLY A 32 9.40 -7.76 -0.84
N ASP A 33 9.55 -6.69 -1.64
CA ASP A 33 10.84 -6.22 -2.17
C ASP A 33 11.07 -4.71 -1.96
N GLY A 34 10.40 -4.14 -0.95
CA GLY A 34 10.37 -2.70 -0.71
C GLY A 34 9.48 -1.89 -1.66
N ASN A 35 8.93 -2.51 -2.70
CA ASN A 35 7.92 -1.88 -3.57
C ASN A 35 6.49 -2.23 -3.17
N CYS A 36 6.28 -2.93 -2.04
CA CYS A 36 5.00 -3.54 -1.68
C CYS A 36 3.83 -2.55 -1.73
N MET A 37 3.99 -1.30 -1.31
CA MET A 37 2.93 -0.28 -1.41
C MET A 37 2.51 -0.04 -2.87
N PHE A 38 3.47 0.27 -3.76
CA PHE A 38 3.18 0.51 -5.18
C PHE A 38 2.66 -0.76 -5.88
N ARG A 39 3.16 -1.95 -5.52
CA ARG A 39 2.66 -3.23 -6.04
C ARG A 39 1.23 -3.49 -5.60
N ALA A 40 0.89 -3.18 -4.35
CA ALA A 40 -0.47 -3.32 -3.83
C ALA A 40 -1.45 -2.41 -4.56
N ILE A 41 -1.10 -1.13 -4.76
CA ILE A 41 -1.93 -0.20 -5.53
C ILE A 41 -2.01 -0.63 -7.00
N SER A 42 -0.90 -1.04 -7.62
CA SER A 42 -0.89 -1.61 -8.97
C SER A 42 -1.88 -2.76 -9.10
N TYR A 43 -1.89 -3.68 -8.13
CA TYR A 43 -2.80 -4.81 -8.13
C TYR A 43 -4.27 -4.37 -7.98
N ILE A 44 -4.56 -3.35 -7.18
CA ILE A 44 -5.91 -2.81 -7.04
C ILE A 44 -6.40 -2.22 -8.37
N LEU A 45 -5.55 -1.45 -9.05
CA LEU A 45 -5.91 -0.73 -10.29
C LEU A 45 -5.97 -1.65 -11.52
N TRP A 46 -4.99 -2.55 -11.66
CA TRP A 46 -4.76 -3.29 -12.90
C TRP A 46 -4.73 -4.80 -12.73
N ARG A 47 -5.05 -5.31 -11.52
CA ARG A 47 -5.03 -6.75 -11.19
C ARG A 47 -3.68 -7.44 -11.42
N ASN A 48 -2.60 -6.66 -11.43
CA ASN A 48 -1.23 -7.14 -11.54
C ASN A 48 -0.26 -6.24 -10.75
N GLU A 49 0.91 -6.77 -10.39
CA GLU A 49 1.93 -6.05 -9.62
C GLU A 49 3.00 -5.38 -10.51
N GLU A 50 2.94 -5.54 -11.83
CA GLU A 50 4.03 -5.21 -12.77
C GLU A 50 4.14 -3.70 -13.04
N GLU A 51 3.03 -2.97 -12.98
CA GLU A 51 2.99 -1.52 -13.25
C GLU A 51 3.54 -0.66 -12.09
N HIS A 52 4.05 -1.29 -11.03
CA HIS A 52 4.48 -0.61 -9.80
C HIS A 52 5.58 0.45 -10.04
N ARG A 53 6.46 0.26 -11.04
CA ARG A 53 7.53 1.23 -11.37
C ARG A 53 6.97 2.46 -12.06
N SER A 54 6.09 2.26 -13.03
CA SER A 54 5.40 3.33 -13.75
C SER A 54 4.53 4.14 -12.80
N LEU A 55 3.82 3.46 -11.89
CA LEU A 55 3.03 4.09 -10.84
C LEU A 55 3.91 4.91 -9.87
N ARG A 56 5.05 4.37 -9.43
CA ARG A 56 6.03 5.11 -8.59
C ARG A 56 6.46 6.39 -9.29
N ALA A 57 6.92 6.29 -10.55
CA ALA A 57 7.38 7.46 -11.30
C ALA A 57 6.30 8.54 -11.42
N MET A 58 5.06 8.14 -11.72
CA MET A 58 3.91 9.05 -11.80
C MET A 58 3.65 9.77 -10.47
N VAL A 59 3.62 9.03 -9.36
CA VAL A 59 3.34 9.58 -8.02
C VAL A 59 4.44 10.53 -7.57
N VAL A 60 5.71 10.14 -7.71
CA VAL A 60 6.85 10.96 -7.32
C VAL A 60 6.90 12.24 -8.15
N GLN A 61 6.71 12.14 -9.47
CA GLN A 61 6.64 13.32 -10.33
C GLN A 61 5.49 14.26 -9.94
N HIS A 62 4.31 13.71 -9.64
CA HIS A 62 3.18 14.53 -9.21
C HIS A 62 3.46 15.29 -7.91
N ILE A 63 4.12 14.65 -6.94
CA ILE A 63 4.53 15.29 -5.68
C ILE A 63 5.55 16.42 -5.94
N MET A 64 6.51 16.21 -6.85
CA MET A 64 7.45 17.27 -7.24
C MET A 64 6.76 18.46 -7.89
N ASP A 65 5.88 18.19 -8.85
CA ASP A 65 5.19 19.23 -9.63
C ASP A 65 4.26 20.06 -8.72
N ASN A 66 3.77 19.45 -7.64
CA ASN A 66 2.89 20.07 -6.65
C ASN A 66 3.57 20.23 -5.29
N TRP A 67 4.88 20.53 -5.27
CA TRP A 67 5.67 20.60 -4.04
C TRP A 67 5.11 21.57 -2.98
N ARG A 68 4.45 22.65 -3.41
CA ARG A 68 3.80 23.60 -2.49
C ARG A 68 2.73 22.93 -1.63
N GLU A 69 2.04 21.92 -2.17
CA GLU A 69 1.00 21.16 -1.47
C GLU A 69 1.62 20.02 -0.63
N TYR A 70 2.62 19.32 -1.18
CA TYR A 70 3.12 18.08 -0.59
C TYR A 70 4.39 18.21 0.25
N GLY A 71 5.18 19.29 0.07
CA GLY A 71 6.52 19.40 0.64
C GLY A 71 6.56 19.34 2.16
N SER A 72 5.54 19.87 2.86
CA SER A 72 5.46 19.75 4.33
C SER A 72 5.22 18.31 4.79
N PHE A 73 4.47 17.51 4.02
CA PHE A 73 4.27 16.09 4.31
C PHE A 73 5.53 15.30 4.02
N VAL A 74 6.22 15.60 2.92
CA VAL A 74 7.51 14.98 2.61
C VAL A 74 8.53 15.24 3.73
N MET A 75 8.59 16.48 4.23
CA MET A 75 9.46 16.81 5.37
C MET A 75 9.06 16.04 6.64
N ALA A 76 7.77 15.91 6.94
CA ALA A 76 7.30 15.22 8.13
C ALA A 76 7.58 13.70 8.09
N GLU A 77 7.39 13.08 6.94
CA GLU A 77 7.53 11.62 6.76
C GLU A 77 8.99 11.20 6.54
N TRP A 78 9.74 11.98 5.77
CA TRP A 78 11.06 11.58 5.27
C TRP A 78 12.19 12.46 5.78
N ASN A 79 11.90 13.56 6.50
CA ASN A 79 12.89 14.56 6.90
C ASN A 79 13.67 15.13 5.70
N ILE A 80 13.00 15.27 4.56
CA ILE A 80 13.54 15.84 3.32
C ILE A 80 12.83 17.16 3.03
N SER A 81 13.58 18.27 3.05
CA SER A 81 13.06 19.62 2.74
C SER A 81 13.30 20.06 1.30
N ASP A 82 14.18 19.37 0.58
CA ASP A 82 14.50 19.67 -0.80
C ASP A 82 13.71 18.80 -1.79
N ARG A 83 13.15 19.43 -2.81
CA ARG A 83 12.31 18.78 -3.81
C ARG A 83 13.09 17.77 -4.65
N GLN A 84 14.33 18.09 -5.04
CA GLN A 84 15.12 17.21 -5.88
C GLN A 84 15.62 16.01 -5.07
N ALA A 85 16.05 16.23 -3.83
CA ALA A 85 16.43 15.16 -2.91
C ALA A 85 15.29 14.15 -2.69
N TYR A 86 14.03 14.61 -2.62
CA TYR A 86 12.89 13.69 -2.54
C TYR A 86 12.74 12.84 -3.81
N PHE A 87 12.86 13.45 -4.99
CA PHE A 87 12.80 12.70 -6.26
C PHE A 87 13.89 11.65 -6.35
N ASP A 88 15.12 12.03 -6.02
CA ASP A 88 16.27 11.13 -6.05
C ASP A 88 16.14 10.00 -5.03
N TYR A 89 15.48 10.25 -3.88
CA TYR A 89 15.24 9.24 -2.84
C TYR A 89 14.07 8.30 -3.17
N MET A 90 12.88 8.86 -3.39
CA MET A 90 11.64 8.09 -3.58
C MET A 90 11.50 7.54 -5.01
N GLY A 91 12.23 8.11 -5.98
CA GLY A 91 12.32 7.57 -7.34
C GLY A 91 13.05 6.23 -7.41
N LEU A 92 13.90 5.88 -6.44
CA LEU A 92 14.62 4.61 -6.40
C LEU A 92 13.66 3.44 -6.19
N VAL A 93 13.72 2.48 -7.10
CA VAL A 93 12.98 1.22 -6.99
C VAL A 93 13.47 0.47 -5.74
N GLY A 94 12.53 0.02 -4.92
CA GLY A 94 12.80 -0.63 -3.63
C GLY A 94 12.77 0.30 -2.42
N THR A 95 12.73 1.63 -2.59
CA THR A 95 12.52 2.55 -1.46
C THR A 95 11.11 2.38 -0.91
N PHE A 96 10.99 2.19 0.41
CA PHE A 96 9.72 2.02 1.09
C PHE A 96 8.93 3.31 1.00
N ALA A 97 7.62 3.21 0.78
CA ALA A 97 6.72 4.35 0.71
C ALA A 97 5.73 4.33 1.88
N CYS A 98 5.18 5.50 2.24
CA CYS A 98 4.30 5.65 3.40
C CYS A 98 2.88 6.08 2.99
N GLU A 99 2.10 6.57 3.96
CA GLU A 99 0.73 7.01 3.71
C GLU A 99 0.64 8.16 2.71
N LEU A 100 1.69 9.00 2.59
CA LEU A 100 1.75 10.11 1.64
C LEU A 100 1.64 9.62 0.19
N GLU A 101 2.57 8.77 -0.25
CA GLU A 101 2.59 8.29 -1.63
C GLU A 101 1.35 7.45 -1.94
N CYS A 102 0.85 6.68 -0.96
CA CYS A 102 -0.38 5.90 -1.10
C CYS A 102 -1.61 6.81 -1.30
N THR A 103 -1.70 7.90 -0.53
CA THR A 103 -2.76 8.90 -0.67
C THR A 103 -2.70 9.58 -2.03
N VAL A 104 -1.51 9.96 -2.50
CA VAL A 104 -1.36 10.58 -3.82
C VAL A 104 -1.72 9.60 -4.93
N ALA A 105 -1.24 8.36 -4.87
CA ALA A 105 -1.57 7.33 -5.86
C ALA A 105 -3.08 7.12 -5.97
N THR A 106 -3.77 6.93 -4.84
CA THR A 106 -5.23 6.72 -4.84
C THR A 106 -6.01 7.94 -5.31
N LYS A 107 -5.59 9.15 -4.93
CA LYS A 107 -6.18 10.41 -5.43
C LYS A 107 -6.06 10.56 -6.94
N LEU A 108 -4.88 10.33 -7.51
CA LEU A 108 -4.64 10.39 -8.96
C LEU A 108 -5.56 9.45 -9.74
N HIS A 109 -5.92 8.32 -9.13
CA HIS A 109 -6.82 7.31 -9.71
C HIS A 109 -8.28 7.40 -9.23
N ARG A 110 -8.68 8.49 -8.56
CA ARG A 110 -10.05 8.71 -8.07
C ARG A 110 -10.57 7.57 -7.18
N MET A 111 -9.73 7.11 -6.25
CA MET A 111 -10.09 6.11 -5.26
C MET A 111 -10.05 6.70 -3.86
N ASN A 112 -10.93 6.21 -2.99
CA ASN A 112 -10.75 6.33 -1.55
C ASN A 112 -9.65 5.37 -1.10
N LEU A 113 -9.04 5.63 0.06
CA LEU A 113 -8.01 4.78 0.65
C LEU A 113 -8.43 4.40 2.07
N SER A 114 -8.32 3.12 2.39
CA SER A 114 -8.39 2.61 3.76
C SER A 114 -7.24 1.65 4.02
N ILE A 115 -6.47 1.92 5.07
CA ILE A 115 -5.38 1.06 5.53
C ILE A 115 -5.77 0.48 6.88
N TYR A 116 -5.70 -0.84 7.00
CA TYR A 116 -6.05 -1.59 8.19
C TYR A 116 -4.84 -2.29 8.78
N ARG A 117 -4.92 -2.61 10.07
CA ARG A 117 -4.07 -3.61 10.74
C ARG A 117 -4.94 -4.72 11.31
N GLU A 118 -4.41 -5.93 11.36
CA GLU A 118 -5.05 -7.00 12.11
C GLU A 118 -4.88 -6.77 13.62
N LEU A 119 -5.98 -6.90 14.37
CA LEU A 119 -5.94 -7.06 15.82
C LEU A 119 -5.48 -8.49 16.13
N ALA A 120 -4.25 -8.61 16.62
CA ALA A 120 -3.57 -9.89 16.84
C ALA A 120 -4.48 -10.94 17.48
N GLY A 121 -4.64 -12.07 16.79
CA GLY A 121 -5.37 -13.25 17.26
C GLY A 121 -6.90 -13.15 17.19
N ARG A 122 -7.47 -12.11 16.56
CA ARG A 122 -8.92 -11.90 16.48
C ARG A 122 -9.50 -12.05 15.08
N TYR A 123 -8.66 -12.13 14.04
CA TYR A 123 -9.08 -12.05 12.63
C TYR A 123 -9.91 -10.78 12.35
N GLU A 124 -9.68 -9.72 13.14
CA GLU A 124 -10.41 -8.46 13.08
C GLU A 124 -9.50 -7.36 12.55
N LEU A 125 -10.03 -6.54 11.65
CA LEU A 125 -9.34 -5.40 11.09
C LEU A 125 -9.67 -4.15 11.90
N LYS A 126 -8.62 -3.42 12.29
CA LYS A 126 -8.71 -2.06 12.79
C LYS A 126 -8.28 -1.11 11.69
N LEU A 127 -9.17 -0.18 11.33
CA LEU A 127 -8.84 0.94 10.43
C LEU A 127 -7.82 1.84 11.13
N ILE A 128 -6.67 2.08 10.50
CA ILE A 128 -5.60 2.93 11.04
C ILE A 128 -5.43 4.23 10.25
N PHE A 129 -5.81 4.22 8.96
CA PHE A 129 -5.75 5.39 8.11
C PHE A 129 -6.88 5.35 7.09
N HIS A 130 -7.48 6.51 6.83
CA HIS A 130 -8.50 6.66 5.80
C HIS A 130 -8.38 8.01 5.09
N ASN A 131 -8.41 8.00 3.77
CA ASN A 131 -8.54 9.19 2.95
C ASN A 131 -9.75 9.06 2.02
N ARG A 132 -10.70 9.98 2.15
CA ARG A 132 -11.91 10.00 1.33
C ARG A 132 -11.80 11.08 0.26
N VAL A 133 -11.80 10.67 -0.99
CA VAL A 133 -11.86 11.56 -2.16
C VAL A 133 -13.32 11.91 -2.46
N HIS A 134 -14.18 10.91 -2.60
CA HIS A 134 -15.61 11.11 -2.86
C HIS A 134 -16.45 9.87 -2.49
N ALA A 135 -17.73 10.06 -2.19
CA ALA A 135 -18.64 8.99 -1.80
C ALA A 135 -18.81 7.88 -2.86
N ASN A 136 -18.76 8.27 -4.13
CA ASN A 136 -18.98 7.38 -5.27
C ASN A 136 -17.69 6.72 -5.79
N CYS A 137 -16.54 7.01 -5.17
CA CYS A 137 -15.28 6.39 -5.56
C CYS A 137 -15.14 5.01 -4.89
N GLU A 138 -14.57 4.06 -5.63
CA GLU A 138 -14.17 2.78 -5.03
C GLU A 138 -13.10 2.99 -3.95
N THR A 139 -13.01 2.06 -3.00
CA THR A 139 -12.03 2.13 -1.89
C THR A 139 -10.93 1.11 -2.12
N ALA A 140 -9.69 1.61 -2.30
CA ALA A 140 -8.48 0.84 -2.19
C ALA A 140 -8.28 0.43 -0.71
N ARG A 141 -8.27 -0.88 -0.44
CA ARG A 141 -8.12 -1.42 0.92
C ARG A 141 -6.83 -2.17 1.06
N LEU A 142 -5.99 -1.70 1.98
CA LEU A 142 -4.68 -2.29 2.26
C LEU A 142 -4.63 -2.86 3.67
N LEU A 143 -3.90 -3.96 3.83
CA LEU A 143 -3.51 -4.49 5.13
C LEU A 143 -2.04 -4.14 5.36
N PHE A 144 -1.76 -3.43 6.43
CA PHE A 144 -0.40 -3.16 6.88
C PHE A 144 0.01 -4.12 7.99
N THR A 145 1.20 -4.70 7.88
CA THR A 145 1.82 -5.57 8.89
C THR A 145 3.23 -5.08 9.20
N GLY A 146 3.76 -5.39 10.40
CA GLY A 146 5.09 -4.95 10.81
C GLY A 146 5.14 -3.58 11.50
N SER A 147 6.36 -3.05 11.67
CA SER A 147 6.63 -1.70 12.20
C SER A 147 6.71 -0.68 11.07
N SER A 148 6.86 0.62 11.40
CA SER A 148 7.12 1.67 10.40
C SER A 148 8.41 1.42 9.60
N GLU A 149 9.43 0.85 10.25
CA GLU A 149 10.75 0.60 9.64
C GLU A 149 10.82 -0.68 8.81
N ASN A 150 9.93 -1.64 9.06
CA ASN A 150 9.88 -2.92 8.34
C ASN A 150 8.43 -3.33 8.03
N GLY A 151 7.69 -2.37 7.49
CA GLY A 151 6.28 -2.51 7.16
C GLY A 151 6.06 -3.27 5.86
N HIS A 152 4.95 -4.01 5.78
CA HIS A 152 4.52 -4.66 4.54
C HIS A 152 3.04 -4.39 4.25
N TYR A 153 2.75 -4.08 2.99
CA TYR A 153 1.42 -3.85 2.47
C TYR A 153 0.92 -5.04 1.66
N ASP A 154 -0.20 -5.62 2.10
CA ASP A 154 -1.01 -6.58 1.35
C ASP A 154 -2.33 -5.91 0.89
N VAL A 155 -3.05 -6.55 -0.02
CA VAL A 155 -4.37 -6.07 -0.50
C VAL A 155 -5.50 -6.81 0.20
N LEU A 156 -6.53 -6.08 0.63
CA LEU A 156 -7.78 -6.64 1.15
C LEU A 156 -8.85 -6.65 0.06
N LEU A 157 -9.23 -7.85 -0.38
CA LEU A 157 -10.28 -8.03 -1.38
C LEU A 157 -11.60 -8.39 -0.71
N PRO A 158 -12.72 -7.69 -0.99
CA PRO A 158 -14.02 -8.07 -0.45
C PRO A 158 -14.34 -9.53 -0.74
N ASP A 159 -14.79 -10.25 0.28
CA ASP A 159 -15.28 -11.61 0.12
C ASP A 159 -16.80 -11.62 -0.05
N TYR A 160 -17.24 -11.62 -1.30
CA TYR A 160 -18.67 -11.67 -1.65
C TYR A 160 -19.31 -13.05 -1.41
N GLN A 161 -18.54 -14.09 -1.05
CA GLN A 161 -19.09 -15.42 -0.72
C GLN A 161 -19.62 -15.50 0.72
N ALA A 162 -19.35 -14.51 1.57
CA ALA A 162 -19.85 -14.44 2.94
C ALA A 162 -21.29 -13.89 3.06
N LEU A 163 -21.98 -13.68 1.94
CA LEU A 163 -23.35 -13.13 1.86
C LEU A 163 -24.43 -14.18 1.51
N ILE A 164 -24.14 -15.47 1.69
CA ILE A 164 -25.10 -16.57 1.46
C ILE A 164 -25.35 -17.32 2.77
#